data_AF-A0A0M9E0V9-F1
#
_entry.id   AF-A0A0M9E0V9-F1
#
_cell.length_a   1.000
_cell.length_b   1.000
_cell.length_c   1.000
_cell.angle_alpha   90.00
_cell.angle_beta   90.00
_cell.angle_gamma   90.00
#
_symmetry.space_group_name_H-M   'P 1'
#
loop_
_entity.id
_entity.type
_entity.pdbx_description
1 polymer ?
#
loop_
_entity_poly.entity_id
_entity_poly.type
_entity_poly.pdbx_seq_one_letter_code
_entity_poly.pdbx_strand_id
1 'polypeptide(L)'
;MKEKTNSDKRIDSRIPIKTKVEFFVDADIIDAESVNISSSGIRFDTQIPIPIQMRLEKDGILYENRAHLVWAQSKDDAGMTYGFQFVYDEDPKAKNISF
;
A
#
# COMPACT_ATOMS: atom_id res chain seq x y z
N MET A 1 23.11 -17.88 -25.31
CA MET A 1 21.84 -17.38 -24.73
C MET A 1 22.09 -17.06 -23.27
N LYS A 2 21.87 -15.83 -22.80
CA LYS A 2 21.95 -15.50 -21.37
C LYS A 2 20.55 -15.68 -20.77
N GLU A 3 20.43 -16.61 -19.84
CA GLU A 3 19.23 -16.77 -19.01
C GLU A 3 18.99 -15.49 -18.22
N LYS A 4 17.81 -14.88 -18.39
CA LYS A 4 17.34 -13.82 -17.50
C LYS A 4 16.88 -14.51 -16.21
N THR A 5 17.75 -14.58 -15.22
CA THR A 5 17.36 -14.91 -13.85
C THR A 5 16.46 -13.78 -13.35
N ASN A 6 15.14 -14.02 -13.38
CA ASN A 6 14.15 -13.16 -12.77
C ASN A 6 14.28 -13.34 -11.24
N SER A 7 15.18 -12.60 -10.60
CA SER A 7 15.35 -12.68 -9.16
C SER A 7 14.14 -12.02 -8.51
N ASP A 8 13.17 -12.84 -8.09
CA ASP A 8 12.06 -12.37 -7.28
C ASP A 8 12.63 -11.87 -5.94
N LYS A 9 12.75 -10.54 -5.77
CA LYS A 9 13.33 -9.91 -4.56
C LYS A 9 12.35 -9.89 -3.37
N ARG A 10 11.32 -10.72 -3.40
CA ARG A 10 10.29 -10.76 -2.35
C ARG A 10 10.84 -11.49 -1.12
N ILE A 11 10.59 -10.91 0.05
CA ILE A 11 10.98 -11.49 1.33
C ILE A 11 9.99 -12.60 1.75
N ASP A 12 8.72 -12.50 1.33
CA ASP A 12 7.64 -13.44 1.66
C ASP A 12 6.78 -13.84 0.45
N SER A 13 6.11 -15.00 0.59
CA SER A 13 5.18 -15.53 -0.41
C SER A 13 3.87 -14.73 -0.44
N ARG A 14 3.22 -14.66 -1.62
CA ARG A 14 1.93 -13.98 -1.80
C ARG A 14 0.87 -14.99 -2.17
N ILE A 15 -0.26 -14.93 -1.47
CA ILE A 15 -1.43 -15.77 -1.76
C ILE A 15 -2.44 -14.93 -2.54
N PRO A 16 -2.80 -15.32 -3.77
CA PRO A 16 -3.84 -14.62 -4.52
C PRO A 16 -5.20 -14.86 -3.86
N ILE A 17 -5.85 -13.78 -3.42
CA ILE A 17 -7.20 -13.83 -2.85
C ILE A 17 -8.12 -12.85 -3.59
N LYS A 18 -9.41 -13.21 -3.72
CA LYS A 18 -10.45 -12.33 -4.23
C LYS A 18 -11.32 -11.87 -3.07
N THR A 19 -11.10 -10.65 -2.61
CA THR A 19 -11.85 -10.06 -1.49
C THR A 19 -12.15 -8.59 -1.73
N LYS A 20 -13.10 -8.03 -0.97
CA LYS A 20 -13.39 -6.60 -0.94
C LYS A 20 -12.29 -5.90 -0.13
N VAL A 21 -11.77 -4.80 -0.68
CA VAL A 21 -10.77 -3.95 -0.03
C VAL A 21 -11.29 -2.51 -0.05
N GLU A 22 -11.28 -1.86 1.11
CA GLU A 22 -11.63 -0.44 1.25
C GLU A 22 -10.42 0.33 1.79
N PHE A 23 -10.11 1.47 1.16
CA PHE A 23 -9.04 2.37 1.57
C PHE A 23 -9.65 3.63 2.19
N PHE A 24 -9.19 3.99 3.38
CA PHE A 24 -9.46 5.27 4.01
C PHE A 24 -8.16 6.06 4.02
N VAL A 25 -8.10 7.10 3.19
CA VAL A 25 -7.03 8.11 3.27
C VAL A 25 -7.55 9.21 4.19
N ASP A 26 -7.64 8.89 5.47
CA ASP A 26 -7.88 9.89 6.52
C ASP A 26 -6.50 10.44 6.92
N ALA A 27 -5.91 11.17 5.98
CA ALA A 27 -4.65 11.84 6.23
C ALA A 27 -4.96 13.11 7.03
N ASP A 28 -4.50 13.14 8.28
CA ASP A 28 -4.25 14.39 9.00
C ASP A 28 -3.30 15.28 8.16
N ILE A 29 -2.99 16.49 8.60
CA ILE A 29 -2.04 17.35 7.86
C ILE A 29 -0.67 16.65 7.80
N ILE A 30 -0.26 16.21 6.59
CA ILE A 30 1.06 15.62 6.34
C ILE A 30 1.98 16.68 5.77
N ASP A 31 3.06 16.96 6.50
CA ASP A 31 4.09 17.89 6.04
C ASP A 31 4.89 17.28 4.88
N ALA A 32 4.92 18.00 3.76
CA ALA A 32 5.76 17.67 2.61
C ALA A 32 7.12 18.38 2.72
N GLU A 33 8.19 17.69 2.36
CA GLU A 33 9.55 18.28 2.31
C GLU A 33 9.77 19.11 1.05
N SER A 34 9.20 18.65 -0.06
CA SER A 34 9.36 19.27 -1.37
C SER A 34 8.05 19.21 -2.13
N VAL A 35 7.75 20.23 -2.93
CA VAL A 35 6.55 20.31 -3.75
C VAL A 35 6.90 20.88 -5.12
N ASN A 36 6.51 20.17 -6.18
CA ASN A 36 6.63 20.57 -7.58
C ASN A 36 5.23 20.57 -8.21
N ILE A 37 4.82 21.71 -8.77
CA ILE A 37 3.46 21.94 -9.29
C ILE A 37 3.54 22.34 -10.76
N SER A 38 2.63 21.80 -11.56
CA SER A 38 2.37 22.20 -12.94
C SER A 38 0.88 22.51 -13.13
N SER A 39 0.49 22.95 -14.32
CA SER A 39 -0.92 23.14 -14.69
C SER A 39 -1.72 21.83 -14.74
N SER A 40 -1.05 20.67 -14.75
CA SER A 40 -1.68 19.35 -14.89
C SER A 40 -1.48 18.43 -13.69
N GLY A 41 -0.74 18.84 -12.67
CA GLY A 41 -0.52 17.98 -11.50
C GLY A 41 0.42 18.56 -10.46
N ILE A 42 0.57 17.80 -9.37
CA ILE A 42 1.43 18.08 -8.23
C ILE A 42 2.22 16.82 -7.89
N ARG A 43 3.50 16.99 -7.58
CA ARG A 43 4.36 15.99 -6.99
C ARG A 43 4.91 16.55 -5.69
N PHE A 44 4.93 15.75 -4.64
CA PHE A 44 5.56 16.13 -3.38
C PHE A 44 6.29 14.94 -2.78
N ASP A 45 7.31 15.25 -1.98
CA ASP A 45 8.09 14.26 -1.23
C ASP A 45 7.78 14.42 0.27
N THR A 46 7.83 13.33 1.03
CA THR A 46 7.53 13.29 2.48
C THR A 46 8.66 12.56 3.20
N GLN A 47 8.93 12.91 4.47
CA GLN A 47 9.96 12.22 5.27
C GLN A 47 9.60 10.76 5.55
N ILE A 48 8.31 10.51 5.75
CA ILE A 48 7.76 9.20 6.09
C ILE A 48 6.67 8.90 5.06
N PRO A 49 6.60 7.67 4.52
CA PRO A 49 5.53 7.29 3.61
C PRO A 49 4.14 7.57 4.22
N ILE A 50 3.21 8.04 3.38
CA ILE A 50 1.84 8.31 3.82
C ILE A 50 1.20 7.02 4.38
N PRO A 51 0.79 7.01 5.66
CA PRO A 51 0.06 5.89 6.22
C PRO A 51 -1.35 5.86 5.66
N ILE A 52 -1.80 4.68 5.27
CA ILE A 52 -3.12 4.43 4.72
C ILE A 52 -3.82 3.44 5.63
N GLN A 53 -5.02 3.78 6.09
CA GLN A 53 -5.87 2.86 6.82
C GLN A 53 -6.66 2.01 5.82
N MET A 54 -6.59 0.69 6.00
CA MET A 54 -7.17 -0.29 5.10
C MET A 54 -8.12 -1.21 5.87
N ARG A 55 -9.23 -1.54 5.24
CA ARG A 55 -10.13 -2.61 5.70
C ARG A 55 -10.11 -3.77 4.71
N LEU A 56 -9.82 -4.95 5.25
CA LEU A 56 -9.71 -6.20 4.50
C LEU A 56 -10.69 -7.21 5.09
N GLU A 57 -11.55 -7.80 4.25
CA GLU A 57 -12.38 -8.91 4.68
C GLU A 57 -11.66 -10.25 4.41
N LYS A 58 -11.50 -11.08 5.43
CA LYS A 58 -10.97 -12.46 5.31
C LYS A 58 -11.83 -13.38 6.14
N ASP A 59 -12.34 -14.45 5.52
CA ASP A 59 -13.22 -15.44 6.16
C ASP A 59 -14.46 -14.83 6.85
N GLY A 60 -15.03 -13.77 6.25
CA GLY A 60 -16.17 -13.04 6.79
C GLY A 60 -15.85 -12.10 7.96
N ILE A 61 -14.57 -11.97 8.32
CA ILE A 61 -14.09 -11.07 9.38
C ILE A 61 -13.44 -9.85 8.74
N LEU A 62 -13.85 -8.65 9.16
CA LEU A 62 -13.24 -7.39 8.75
C LEU A 62 -12.02 -7.09 9.63
N TYR A 63 -10.86 -6.92 8.99
CA TYR A 63 -9.59 -6.55 9.62
C TYR A 63 -9.24 -5.11 9.25
N GLU A 64 -9.00 -4.28 10.25
CA GLU A 64 -8.46 -2.94 10.05
C GLU A 64 -6.94 -2.98 10.20
N ASN A 65 -6.22 -2.42 9.24
CA ASN A 65 -4.76 -2.38 9.25
C ASN A 65 -4.28 -1.01 8.77
N ARG A 66 -3.11 -0.58 9.23
CA ARG A 66 -2.39 0.55 8.65
C ARG A 66 -1.27 0.04 7.76
N ALA A 67 -0.99 0.75 6.66
CA ALA A 67 0.08 0.38 5.75
C ALA A 67 0.69 1.60 5.04
N HIS A 68 1.97 1.50 4.70
CA HIS A 68 2.65 2.44 3.83
C HIS A 68 2.52 2.01 2.37
N LEU A 69 2.22 2.97 1.47
CA LEU A 69 2.34 2.74 0.03
C LEU A 69 3.82 2.68 -0.36
N VAL A 70 4.28 1.54 -0.87
CA VAL A 70 5.68 1.31 -1.28
C VAL A 70 5.86 1.59 -2.77
N TRP A 71 4.89 1.22 -3.60
CA TRP A 71 4.91 1.47 -5.04
C TRP A 71 3.52 1.41 -5.67
N ALA A 72 3.38 2.06 -6.82
CA ALA A 72 2.21 1.98 -7.68
C ALA A 72 2.66 1.76 -9.13
N GLN A 73 1.92 0.95 -9.88
CA GLN A 73 2.22 0.64 -11.28
C GLN A 73 0.93 0.65 -12.12
N SER A 74 0.92 1.40 -13.21
CA SER A 74 -0.16 1.37 -14.19
C SER A 74 -0.24 0.00 -14.87
N LYS A 75 -1.46 -0.47 -15.06
CA LYS A 75 -1.80 -1.60 -15.93
C LYS A 75 -2.23 -1.08 -17.30
N ASP A 76 -2.18 -1.96 -18.29
CA ASP A 76 -2.53 -1.63 -19.67
C ASP A 76 -4.01 -1.25 -19.86
N ASP A 77 -4.88 -1.61 -18.90
CA ASP A 77 -6.32 -1.38 -18.90
C ASP A 77 -6.76 -0.11 -18.14
N ALA A 78 -5.86 0.87 -18.00
CA ALA A 78 -6.02 2.05 -17.13
C ALA A 78 -6.20 1.72 -15.64
N GLY A 79 -6.10 0.45 -15.26
CA GLY A 79 -6.03 0.02 -13.88
C GLY A 79 -4.68 0.36 -13.25
N MET A 80 -4.61 0.21 -11.92
CA MET A 80 -3.37 0.39 -11.16
C MET A 80 -3.14 -0.85 -10.27
N THR A 81 -1.89 -1.21 -10.08
CA THR A 81 -1.45 -2.15 -9.04
C THR A 81 -0.73 -1.36 -7.96
N TYR A 82 -1.03 -1.63 -6.70
CA TYR A 82 -0.41 -0.97 -5.55
C TYR A 82 0.28 -2.01 -4.68
N GLY A 83 1.49 -1.70 -4.23
CA GLY A 83 2.23 -2.47 -3.25
C GLY A 83 2.26 -1.74 -1.92
N PHE A 84 1.77 -2.39 -0.87
CA PHE A 84 1.73 -1.85 0.48
C PHE A 84 2.61 -2.66 1.43
N GLN A 85 3.13 -2.00 2.47
CA GLN A 85 3.80 -2.62 3.60
C GLN A 85 3.00 -2.31 4.87
N PHE A 86 2.54 -3.34 5.58
CA PHE A 86 1.82 -3.15 6.84
C PHE A 86 2.67 -2.44 7.88
N VAL A 87 2.03 -1.52 8.59
CA VAL A 87 2.56 -0.89 9.80
C VAL A 87 1.93 -1.65 10.96
N TYR A 88 2.76 -2.37 11.70
CA TYR A 88 2.32 -3.01 12.93
C TYR A 88 2.39 -1.97 14.04
N ASP A 89 1.29 -1.27 14.26
CA ASP A 89 1.11 -0.49 15.48
C ASP A 89 0.89 -1.47 16.64
N GLU A 90 1.46 -1.18 17.81
CA GLU A 90 1.18 -1.90 19.07
C GLU A 90 -0.24 -1.60 19.62
N ASP A 91 -1.18 -1.10 18.79
CA ASP A 91 -2.54 -0.85 19.24
C ASP A 91 -3.22 -2.18 19.60
N PRO A 92 -3.54 -2.43 20.89
CA PRO A 92 -4.11 -3.71 21.33
C PRO A 92 -5.48 -4.02 20.71
N LYS A 93 -6.13 -3.04 20.06
CA LYS A 93 -7.42 -3.21 19.38
C LYS A 93 -7.28 -3.48 17.89
N ALA A 94 -6.11 -3.29 17.29
CA ALA A 94 -5.88 -3.61 15.90
C ALA A 94 -5.90 -5.14 15.72
N LYS A 95 -6.95 -5.64 15.06
CA LYS A 95 -6.96 -7.03 14.61
C LYS A 95 -6.00 -7.14 13.44
N ASN A 96 -4.75 -7.50 13.73
CA ASN A 96 -3.75 -7.74 12.70
C ASN A 96 -4.16 -8.98 11.89
N ILE A 97 -4.13 -8.84 10.56
CA ILE A 97 -4.36 -9.98 9.68
C ILE A 97 -3.15 -10.92 9.75
N SER A 98 -3.36 -12.14 10.24
CA SER A 98 -2.37 -13.21 10.15
C SER A 98 -2.60 -13.96 8.84
N PHE A 99 -1.60 -13.99 7.95
CA PHE A 99 -1.65 -14.72 6.69
C PHE A 99 -1.22 -16.17 6.87
#